data_AF-A0A957CCS5-F1
#
_entry.id   AF-A0A957CCS5-F1
#
_cell.length_a   1.000
_cell.length_b   1.000
_cell.length_c   1.000
_cell.angle_alpha   90.00
_cell.angle_beta   90.00
_cell.angle_gamma   90.00
#
_symmetry.space_group_name_H-M   'P 1'
#
loop_
_entity.id
_entity.type
_entity.pdbx_description
1 polymer ?
#
loop_
_entity_poly.entity_id
_entity_poly.type
_entity_poly.pdbx_seq_one_letter_code
_entity_poly.pdbx_strand_id
1 'polypeptide(L)'
;MMAVLNIRNLPDEVHAKLRVRAAKAGRSMEAEAREILTAVILQNQPLTTPTELQEWVTELYGAYKPSNVVGTLIAERREEAESE
;
A
#
# COMPACT_ATOMS: atom_id res chain seq x y z
N MET A 1 5.50 25.22 -3.57
CA MET A 1 6.79 25.24 -2.86
C MET A 1 7.39 23.85 -2.92
N MET A 2 8.64 23.67 -3.36
CA MET A 2 9.29 22.35 -3.40
C MET A 2 10.08 22.12 -2.11
N ALA A 3 9.87 20.98 -1.46
CA ALA A 3 10.64 20.57 -0.30
C ALA A 3 12.01 20.06 -0.74
N VAL A 4 13.07 20.45 -0.03
CA VAL A 4 14.45 20.01 -0.27
C VAL A 4 14.89 19.12 0.90
N LEU A 5 15.41 17.93 0.60
CA LEU A 5 15.95 16.99 1.57
C LEU A 5 17.46 16.83 1.36
N ASN A 6 18.26 17.06 2.41
CA ASN A 6 19.70 16.82 2.39
C ASN A 6 20.02 15.58 3.24
N ILE A 7 20.64 14.58 2.63
CA ILE A 7 21.02 13.32 3.30
C ILE A 7 22.54 13.35 3.52
N ARG A 8 22.96 13.37 4.78
CA ARG A 8 24.37 13.36 5.18
C ARG A 8 24.82 11.95 5.56
N ASN A 9 26.11 11.67 5.42
CA ASN A 9 26.73 10.38 5.77
C ASN A 9 26.04 9.17 5.10
N LEU A 10 25.62 9.32 3.84
CA LEU A 10 25.07 8.20 3.07
C LEU A 10 26.19 7.19 2.80
N PRO A 11 26.01 5.90 3.13
CA PRO A 11 27.03 4.89 2.84
C PRO A 11 27.36 4.85 1.35
N ASP A 12 28.65 4.79 1.02
CA ASP A 12 29.13 4.86 -0.37
C ASP A 12 28.52 3.76 -1.26
N GLU A 13 28.31 2.56 -0.70
CA GLU A 13 27.66 1.46 -1.39
C GLU A 13 26.22 1.82 -1.82
N VAL A 14 25.48 2.52 -0.96
CA VAL A 14 24.10 2.95 -1.25
C VAL A 14 24.11 4.00 -2.36
N HIS A 15 25.03 4.97 -2.29
CA HIS A 15 25.19 5.98 -3.33
C HIS A 15 25.55 5.35 -4.69
N ALA A 16 26.46 4.38 -4.71
CA ALA A 16 26.85 3.66 -5.92
C ALA A 16 25.68 2.86 -6.52
N LYS A 17 24.95 2.10 -5.70
CA LYS A 17 23.76 1.34 -6.13
C LYS A 17 22.66 2.26 -6.64
N LEU A 18 22.42 3.39 -5.97
CA LEU A 18 21.43 4.39 -6.38
C LEU A 18 21.77 4.97 -7.75
N ARG A 19 23.05 5.30 -7.99
CA ARG A 19 23.52 5.77 -9.29
C ARG A 19 23.25 4.77 -10.41
N VAL A 20 23.60 3.50 -10.19
CA VAL A 20 23.38 2.44 -11.19
C VAL A 20 21.90 2.24 -11.45
N ARG A 21 21.07 2.26 -10.40
CA ARG A 21 19.62 2.13 -10.52
C ARG A 21 19.00 3.30 -11.30
N ALA A 22 19.39 4.52 -11.01
CA ALA A 22 18.95 5.72 -11.72
C ALA A 22 19.29 5.66 -13.23
N ALA A 23 20.52 5.24 -13.55
CA ALA A 23 20.96 5.05 -14.93
C ALA A 23 20.12 3.98 -15.66
N LYS A 24 19.84 2.84 -14.99
CA LYS A 24 18.95 1.80 -15.54
C LYS A 24 17.53 2.29 -15.77
N ALA A 25 17.03 3.18 -14.92
CA ALA A 25 15.72 3.79 -15.04
C ALA A 25 15.68 5.00 -15.99
N GLY A 26 16.80 5.40 -16.59
CA GLY A 26 16.87 6.51 -17.54
C GLY A 26 16.61 7.90 -16.94
N ARG A 27 16.87 8.07 -15.64
CA ARG A 27 16.57 9.32 -14.91
C ARG A 27 17.71 9.77 -14.01
N SER A 28 17.62 11.01 -13.51
CA SER A 28 18.62 11.55 -12.59
C SER A 28 18.60 10.79 -11.26
N MET A 29 19.72 10.85 -10.53
CA MET A 29 19.82 10.24 -9.21
C MET A 29 18.82 10.84 -8.21
N GLU A 30 18.59 12.15 -8.29
CA GLU A 30 17.60 12.85 -7.46
C GLU A 30 16.18 12.35 -7.76
N ALA A 31 15.84 12.20 -9.04
CA ALA A 31 14.56 11.63 -9.44
C ALA A 31 14.42 10.20 -8.90
N GLU A 32 15.49 9.39 -8.99
CA GLU A 32 15.52 8.03 -8.43
C GLU A 32 15.25 8.01 -6.93
N ALA A 33 15.96 8.84 -6.18
CA ALA A 33 15.74 8.99 -4.74
C ALA A 33 14.30 9.39 -4.42
N ARG A 34 13.75 10.36 -5.17
CA ARG A 34 12.37 10.84 -4.97
C ARG A 34 11.36 9.72 -5.17
N GLU A 35 11.43 8.98 -6.26
CA GLU A 35 10.48 7.90 -6.53
C GLU A 35 10.59 6.75 -5.52
N ILE A 36 11.81 6.40 -5.07
CA ILE A 36 11.98 5.38 -4.03
C ILE A 36 11.29 5.83 -2.74
N LEU A 37 11.50 7.08 -2.32
CA LEU A 37 10.85 7.64 -1.13
C LEU A 37 9.33 7.70 -1.30
N THR A 38 8.84 8.17 -2.44
CA THR A 38 7.40 8.23 -2.75
C THR A 38 6.77 6.84 -2.70
N ALA A 39 7.37 5.85 -3.35
CA ALA A 39 6.86 4.48 -3.36
C ALA A 39 6.79 3.90 -1.95
N VAL A 40 7.87 4.01 -1.17
CA VAL A 40 7.92 3.43 0.18
C VAL A 40 6.96 4.13 1.15
N ILE A 41 6.84 5.46 1.07
CA ILE A 41 6.05 6.24 2.03
C ILE A 41 4.57 6.29 1.67
N LEU A 42 4.21 6.30 0.37
CA LEU A 42 2.82 6.42 -0.06
C LEU A 42 2.16 5.06 -0.37
N GLN A 43 2.91 4.09 -0.90
CA GLN A 43 2.31 2.79 -1.27
C GLN A 43 2.19 1.83 -0.07
N ASN A 44 2.88 2.13 1.04
CA ASN A 44 2.92 1.27 2.22
C ASN A 44 2.09 1.83 3.39
N GLN A 45 1.13 2.72 3.12
CA GLN A 45 0.17 3.16 4.13
C GLN A 45 -0.97 2.15 4.20
N PRO A 46 -1.14 1.40 5.31
CA PRO A 46 -2.37 0.66 5.52
C PRO A 46 -3.53 1.64 5.54
N LEU A 47 -4.72 1.20 5.15
CA LEU A 47 -5.94 2.01 5.25
C LEU A 47 -6.07 2.48 6.70
N THR A 48 -5.79 3.76 6.93
CA THR A 48 -5.52 4.31 8.27
C THR A 48 -6.79 4.62 9.03
N THR A 49 -7.90 4.81 8.33
CA THR A 49 -9.18 5.18 8.91
C THR A 49 -10.30 4.19 8.53
N PRO A 50 -11.32 4.04 9.39
CA PRO A 50 -12.52 3.27 9.07
C PRO A 50 -13.22 3.75 7.79
N THR A 51 -13.14 5.05 7.48
CA THR A 51 -13.71 5.63 6.26
C THR A 51 -12.95 5.17 5.01
N GLU A 52 -11.62 5.24 5.01
CA GLU A 52 -10.79 4.77 3.90
C GLU A 52 -10.99 3.26 3.65
N LEU A 53 -11.10 2.47 4.73
CA LEU A 53 -11.47 1.04 4.63
C LEU A 53 -12.83 0.84 3.97
N GLN A 54 -13.83 1.63 4.36
CA GLN A 54 -15.18 1.53 3.81
C GLN A 54 -15.23 1.92 2.33
N GLU A 55 -14.47 2.92 1.92
CA GLU A 55 -14.31 3.35 0.53
C GLU A 55 -13.64 2.25 -0.29
N TRP A 56 -12.53 1.69 0.21
CA TRP A 56 -11.82 0.59 -0.45
C TRP A 56 -12.69 -0.67 -0.65
N VAL A 57 -13.45 -1.07 0.37
CA VAL A 57 -14.42 -2.17 0.24
C VAL A 57 -15.49 -1.85 -0.81
N THR A 58 -15.90 -0.58 -0.90
CA THR A 58 -16.90 -0.15 -1.87
C THR A 58 -16.33 -0.14 -3.29
N GLU A 59 -15.06 0.21 -3.49
CA GLU A 59 -14.38 0.10 -4.78
C GLU A 59 -14.22 -1.35 -5.24
N LEU A 60 -13.77 -2.23 -4.35
CA LEU A 60 -13.53 -3.65 -4.68
C LEU A 60 -14.80 -4.42 -5.03
N TYR A 61 -15.87 -4.23 -4.26
CA TYR A 61 -17.11 -4.98 -4.45
C TYR A 61 -18.15 -4.21 -5.28
N GLY A 62 -18.03 -2.89 -5.40
CA GLY A 62 -18.94 -2.05 -6.19
C GLY A 62 -20.41 -2.34 -5.86
N ALA A 63 -21.18 -2.65 -6.90
CA ALA A 63 -22.60 -3.01 -6.82
C ALA A 63 -22.87 -4.39 -6.18
N TYR A 64 -21.84 -5.23 -6.02
CA TYR A 64 -21.94 -6.59 -5.47
C TYR A 64 -21.53 -6.66 -4.00
N LYS A 65 -21.63 -5.54 -3.27
CA LYS A 65 -21.32 -5.52 -1.83
C LYS A 65 -22.28 -6.45 -1.08
N PRO A 66 -21.79 -7.54 -0.47
CA PRO A 66 -22.65 -8.47 0.24
C PRO A 66 -23.21 -7.77 1.49
N SER A 67 -24.54 -7.65 1.56
CA SER A 67 -25.24 -6.87 2.58
C SER A 67 -25.43 -7.61 3.91
N ASN A 68 -25.21 -8.93 3.94
CA ASN A 68 -25.52 -9.76 5.12
C ASN A 68 -24.49 -10.88 5.39
N VAL A 69 -23.19 -10.60 5.25
CA VAL A 69 -22.13 -11.61 5.46
C VAL A 69 -22.21 -12.24 6.85
N VAL A 70 -22.42 -11.43 7.89
CA VAL A 70 -22.51 -11.93 9.28
C VAL A 70 -23.70 -12.86 9.47
N GLY A 71 -24.87 -12.52 8.90
CA GLY A 71 -26.05 -13.37 8.96
C GLY A 71 -25.84 -14.71 8.25
N THR A 72 -25.18 -14.71 7.09
CA THR A 72 -24.86 -15.92 6.34
C THR A 72 -23.92 -16.83 7.14
N LEU A 73 -22.84 -16.28 7.70
CA LEU A 73 -21.88 -17.07 8.50
C LEU A 73 -22.52 -17.62 9.79
N ILE A 74 -23.41 -16.86 10.44
CA ILE A 74 -24.13 -17.35 11.62
C ILE A 74 -25.10 -18.47 11.25
N ALA A 75 -25.76 -18.39 10.09
CA ALA A 75 -26.65 -19.44 9.60
C ALA A 75 -25.88 -20.72 9.27
N GLU A 76 -24.77 -20.61 8.54
CA GLU A 76 -23.87 -21.74 8.21
C GLU A 76 -23.41 -22.46 9.49
N ARG A 77 -22.96 -21.71 10.50
CA ARG A 77 -22.51 -22.28 11.78
C ARG A 77 -23.62 -22.99 12.56
N ARG A 78 -24.89 -22.65 12.35
CA ARG A 78 -26.03 -23.36 12.99
C ARG A 78 -26.34 -24.66 12.26
N GLU A 79 -26.30 -24.67 10.93
CA GLU A 79 -26.50 -25.88 10.13
C GLU A 79 -25.40 -26.92 10.39
N GLU A 80 -24.14 -26.48 10.56
CA GLU A 80 -23.03 -27.34 10.98
C GLU A 80 -23.32 -27.99 12.34
N ALA A 81 -23.80 -27.23 13.32
CA ALA A 81 -24.08 -27.73 14.67
C ALA A 81 -25.31 -28.67 14.73
N GLU A 82 -26.24 -28.56 13.77
CA GLU A 82 -27.41 -29.44 13.66
C GLU A 82 -27.11 -30.74 12.88
N SER A 83 -25.98 -30.79 12.16
CA SER A 83 -25.53 -31.95 11.38
C SER A 83 -24.44 -32.80 12.07
N GLU A 84 -23.98 -32.37 13.25
CA GLU A 84 -23.15 -33.14 14.21
C GLU A 84 -24.01 -33.87 15.26
#